data_AF-A0A7C5K3I0-F1
#
_entry.id   AF-A0A7C5K3I0-F1
#
_cell.length_a   1.000
_cell.length_b   1.000
_cell.length_c   1.000
_cell.angle_alpha   90.00
_cell.angle_beta   90.00
_cell.angle_gamma   90.00
#
_symmetry.space_group_name_H-M   'P 1'
#
loop_
_entity.id
_entity.type
_entity.pdbx_description
1 polymer ?
#
loop_
_entity_poly.entity_id
_entity_poly.type
_entity_poly.pdbx_seq_one_letter_code
_entity_poly.pdbx_strand_id
1 'polypeptide(L)'
;MNVIIGIDPGTTTAYAAFDTSGKLVRAYSGRFLSLEELLKRTSDLDIIGVATDKKEVPQLIRRFAAARGARIFSPPEDLSVEEKKGMLSELENLNLENIHQKDAAAAAVWALRSIGGLLAKLERADEKENLSPDEMKNVEKRVILLGKNIASAIREVRAAQEYQQKETFEKEQKPKKEDQKVGYAHGNIVNSPASEVEKTILLLSKQNRWLKREVKRLLRKVKKLKSERQTKEFDFQKKLDQMLRFKEERIQLLSRRVSELERKLLEIEELNKRITEIALNSEKFEIIPKIRSLNPEERELNEAIRARFIFVENPEIISQKTVQILRREGKVLISSRRFPKQVSSELVTLEAGALGLKDLGTFMTGDRDVLKREADSHRALERILEEYKRERNKKQ
;
A
#
# COMPACT_ATOMS: atom_id res chain seq x y z
N MET A 1 14.89 -19.67 -21.10
CA MET A 1 13.71 -19.09 -21.79
C MET A 1 13.48 -17.71 -21.21
N ASN A 2 13.25 -16.70 -22.05
CA ASN A 2 13.09 -15.33 -21.57
C ASN A 2 11.71 -15.13 -20.94
N VAL A 3 11.66 -14.41 -19.82
CA VAL A 3 10.41 -14.15 -19.11
C VAL A 3 10.22 -12.69 -18.74
N ILE A 4 8.95 -12.29 -18.68
CA ILE A 4 8.47 -11.06 -18.06
C ILE A 4 7.80 -11.43 -16.74
N ILE A 5 8.24 -10.80 -15.65
CA ILE A 5 7.70 -11.06 -14.32
C ILE A 5 6.91 -9.85 -13.82
N GLY A 6 5.65 -10.06 -13.46
CA GLY A 6 4.88 -9.07 -12.73
C GLY A 6 5.09 -9.27 -11.23
N ILE A 7 5.22 -8.18 -10.49
CA ILE A 7 5.41 -8.19 -9.03
C ILE A 7 4.34 -7.30 -8.39
N ASP A 8 3.61 -7.86 -7.42
CA ASP A 8 2.70 -7.13 -6.54
C ASP A 8 3.37 -6.96 -5.16
N PRO A 9 3.89 -5.78 -4.81
CA PRO A 9 4.56 -5.54 -3.54
C PRO A 9 3.59 -5.14 -2.44
N GLY A 10 3.73 -5.75 -1.26
CA GLY A 10 2.93 -5.44 -0.09
C GLY A 10 3.25 -6.35 1.10
N THR A 11 2.38 -6.35 2.12
CA THR A 11 2.49 -7.27 3.27
C THR A 11 2.51 -8.73 2.81
N THR A 12 1.68 -9.04 1.81
CA THR A 12 1.83 -10.23 0.96
C THR A 12 2.43 -9.75 -0.35
N THR A 13 3.62 -10.23 -0.67
CA THR A 13 4.23 -9.95 -1.97
C THR A 13 3.99 -11.16 -2.87
N ALA A 14 3.65 -10.90 -4.12
CA ALA A 14 3.44 -11.94 -5.12
C ALA A 14 4.21 -11.64 -6.40
N TYR A 15 4.51 -12.70 -7.14
CA TYR A 15 5.04 -12.58 -8.48
C TYR A 15 4.38 -13.60 -9.42
N ALA A 16 4.32 -13.25 -10.70
CA ALA A 16 3.92 -14.14 -11.77
C ALA A 16 4.84 -13.92 -12.98
N ALA A 17 5.49 -15.00 -13.43
CA ALA A 17 6.39 -14.99 -14.57
C ALA A 17 5.71 -15.62 -15.79
N PHE A 18 5.72 -14.88 -16.89
CA PHE A 18 5.21 -15.30 -18.19
C PHE A 18 6.35 -15.31 -19.20
N ASP A 19 6.33 -16.25 -20.14
CA ASP A 19 7.22 -16.20 -21.29
C ASP A 19 6.77 -15.15 -22.32
N THR A 20 7.59 -14.96 -23.35
CA THR A 20 7.29 -14.02 -24.44
C THR A 20 6.09 -14.43 -25.29
N SER A 21 5.66 -15.69 -25.21
CA SER A 21 4.44 -16.22 -25.84
C SER A 21 3.18 -16.03 -25.00
N GLY A 22 3.30 -15.54 -23.77
CA GLY A 22 2.18 -15.30 -22.86
C GLY A 22 1.72 -16.52 -22.06
N LYS A 23 2.54 -17.58 -21.99
CA LYS A 23 2.27 -18.74 -21.13
C LYS A 23 2.79 -18.48 -19.72
N LEU A 24 1.97 -18.81 -18.72
CA LEU A 24 2.38 -18.75 -17.32
C LEU A 24 3.45 -19.80 -17.03
N VAL A 25 4.63 -19.34 -16.58
CA VAL A 25 5.78 -20.19 -16.23
C VAL A 25 5.77 -20.53 -14.74
N ARG A 26 5.52 -19.53 -13.89
CA ARG A 26 5.51 -19.69 -12.42
C ARG A 26 4.75 -18.54 -11.78
N ALA A 27 3.93 -18.84 -10.77
CA ALA A 27 3.34 -17.85 -9.88
C ALA A 27 3.60 -18.24 -8.42
N TYR A 28 3.77 -17.25 -7.56
CA TYR A 28 3.94 -17.48 -6.12
C TYR A 28 3.56 -16.23 -5.34
N SER A 29 3.12 -16.43 -4.09
CA SER A 29 2.84 -15.36 -3.14
C SER A 29 3.27 -15.77 -1.75
N GLY A 30 3.80 -14.83 -0.96
CA GLY A 30 4.21 -15.07 0.41
C GLY A 30 4.14 -13.80 1.25
N ARG A 31 3.91 -13.96 2.55
CA ARG A 31 3.99 -12.84 3.50
C ARG A 31 5.46 -12.46 3.71
N PHE A 32 5.73 -11.16 3.74
CA PHE A 32 7.06 -10.61 4.02
C PHE A 32 8.19 -11.13 3.12
N LEU A 33 7.92 -11.40 1.83
CA LEU A 33 9.00 -11.79 0.91
C LEU A 33 9.99 -10.64 0.75
N SER A 34 11.23 -10.90 1.15
CA SER A 34 12.33 -9.98 0.94
C SER A 34 12.77 -9.95 -0.52
N LEU A 35 13.52 -8.91 -0.89
CA LEU A 35 14.18 -8.83 -2.20
C LEU A 35 15.09 -10.04 -2.45
N GLU A 36 15.82 -10.49 -1.44
CA GLU A 36 16.73 -11.64 -1.53
C GLU A 36 15.98 -12.94 -1.80
N GLU A 37 14.84 -13.14 -1.13
CA GLU A 37 14.01 -14.33 -1.34
C GLU A 37 13.36 -14.33 -2.74
N LEU A 38 12.90 -13.17 -3.22
CA LEU A 38 12.43 -13.02 -4.60
C LEU A 38 13.54 -13.36 -5.60
N LEU A 39 14.75 -12.83 -5.40
CA LEU A 39 15.90 -13.09 -6.28
C LEU A 39 16.29 -14.57 -6.25
N LYS A 40 16.26 -15.22 -5.09
CA LYS A 40 16.55 -16.64 -4.94
C LYS A 40 15.51 -17.51 -5.63
N ARG A 41 14.22 -17.24 -5.44
CA ARG A 41 13.11 -18.03 -6.00
C ARG A 41 12.98 -17.97 -7.51
N THR A 42 13.58 -16.97 -8.12
CA THR A 42 13.49 -16.73 -9.56
C THR A 42 14.86 -16.85 -10.23
N SER A 43 15.90 -17.33 -9.52
CA SER A 43 17.30 -17.32 -9.99
C SER A 43 17.52 -18.12 -11.27
N ASP A 44 16.68 -19.13 -11.48
CA ASP A 44 16.65 -20.01 -12.63
C ASP A 44 15.97 -19.39 -13.87
N LEU A 45 15.32 -18.22 -13.72
CA LEU A 45 14.59 -17.56 -14.79
C LEU A 45 15.43 -16.48 -15.48
N ASP A 46 15.42 -16.46 -16.82
CA ASP A 46 16.00 -15.39 -17.63
C ASP A 46 15.03 -14.19 -17.70
N ILE A 47 15.02 -13.39 -16.63
CA ILE A 47 14.12 -12.24 -16.51
C ILE A 47 14.61 -11.09 -17.39
N ILE A 48 13.86 -10.78 -18.44
CA ILE A 48 14.15 -9.66 -19.36
C ILE A 48 13.27 -8.44 -19.09
N GLY A 49 12.14 -8.63 -18.39
CA GLY A 49 11.19 -7.59 -18.05
C GLY A 49 10.60 -7.77 -16.65
N VAL A 50 10.35 -6.66 -15.95
CA VAL A 50 9.67 -6.61 -14.65
C VAL A 50 8.52 -5.62 -14.73
N ALA A 51 7.31 -6.06 -14.39
CA ALA A 51 6.09 -5.29 -14.55
C ALA A 51 5.42 -4.97 -13.20
N THR A 52 4.65 -3.89 -13.18
CA THR A 52 3.80 -3.48 -12.06
C THR A 52 2.45 -3.01 -12.58
N ASP A 53 1.42 -3.10 -11.76
CA ASP A 53 0.08 -2.58 -12.02
C ASP A 53 -0.07 -1.09 -11.67
N LYS A 54 0.97 -0.45 -11.12
CA LYS A 54 0.95 0.96 -10.72
C LYS A 54 1.73 1.86 -11.67
N LYS A 55 1.24 3.08 -11.86
CA LYS A 55 1.95 4.15 -12.56
C LYS A 55 3.27 4.48 -11.90
N GLU A 56 3.24 4.69 -10.58
CA GLU A 56 4.45 4.93 -9.81
C GLU A 56 5.12 3.62 -9.41
N VAL A 57 6.24 3.29 -10.06
CA VAL A 57 6.96 2.03 -9.83
C VAL A 57 7.40 1.88 -8.36
N PRO A 58 6.94 0.86 -7.62
CA PRO A 58 7.37 0.60 -6.26
C PRO A 58 8.89 0.37 -6.12
N GLN A 59 9.47 0.72 -4.97
CA GLN A 59 10.93 0.61 -4.74
C GLN A 59 11.45 -0.83 -4.85
N LEU A 60 10.68 -1.81 -4.36
CA LEU A 60 11.03 -3.23 -4.46
C LEU A 60 11.25 -3.65 -5.93
N ILE A 61 10.36 -3.20 -6.81
CA ILE A 61 10.40 -3.49 -8.25
C ILE A 61 11.61 -2.85 -8.91
N ARG A 62 11.92 -1.59 -8.58
CA ARG A 62 13.13 -0.92 -9.09
C ARG A 62 14.40 -1.66 -8.67
N ARG A 63 14.49 -2.08 -7.40
CA ARG A 63 15.65 -2.82 -6.88
C ARG A 63 15.77 -4.21 -7.50
N PHE A 64 14.65 -4.92 -7.65
CA PHE A 64 14.62 -6.24 -8.28
C PHE A 64 15.02 -6.18 -9.75
N ALA A 65 14.44 -5.24 -10.51
CA ALA A 65 14.79 -5.03 -11.91
C ALA A 65 16.28 -4.64 -12.09
N ALA A 66 16.81 -3.77 -11.22
CA ALA A 66 18.23 -3.43 -11.23
C ALA A 66 19.13 -4.64 -10.95
N ALA A 67 18.79 -5.45 -9.93
CA ALA A 67 19.53 -6.66 -9.60
C ALA A 67 19.50 -7.72 -10.73
N ARG A 68 18.42 -7.77 -11.50
CA ARG A 68 18.28 -8.66 -12.66
C ARG A 68 18.76 -8.08 -13.98
N GLY A 69 19.10 -6.79 -14.02
CA GLY A 69 19.37 -6.09 -15.28
C GLY A 69 18.20 -6.18 -16.25
N ALA A 70 16.96 -6.08 -15.74
CA ALA A 70 15.72 -6.25 -16.49
C ALA A 70 15.03 -4.91 -16.76
N ARG A 71 14.26 -4.82 -17.84
CA ARG A 71 13.50 -3.61 -18.20
C ARG A 71 12.27 -3.49 -17.30
N ILE A 72 11.97 -2.27 -16.84
CA ILE A 72 10.75 -2.01 -16.07
C ILE A 72 9.60 -1.66 -17.02
N PHE A 73 8.44 -2.26 -16.78
CA PHE A 73 7.17 -1.96 -17.43
C PHE A 73 6.19 -1.42 -16.40
N SER A 74 5.63 -0.25 -16.67
CA SER A 74 4.62 0.38 -15.82
C SER A 74 3.58 1.08 -16.68
N PRO A 75 2.29 0.98 -16.33
CA PRO A 75 1.21 1.64 -17.05
C PRO A 75 1.24 3.17 -16.90
N PRO A 76 0.60 3.91 -17.82
CA PRO A 76 0.49 5.37 -17.71
C PRO A 76 -0.38 5.82 -16.53
N GLU A 77 -1.28 4.94 -16.06
CA GLU A 77 -2.18 5.09 -14.91
C GLU A 77 -2.30 3.75 -14.18
N ASP A 78 -2.74 3.74 -12.92
CA ASP A 78 -2.89 2.51 -12.15
C ASP A 78 -3.97 1.63 -12.80
N LEU A 79 -3.70 0.32 -12.94
CA LEU A 79 -4.66 -0.62 -13.53
C LEU A 79 -5.88 -0.78 -12.63
N SER A 80 -7.07 -0.53 -13.17
CA SER A 80 -8.34 -0.78 -12.50
C SER A 80 -8.59 -2.28 -12.27
N VAL A 81 -9.48 -2.60 -11.33
CA VAL A 81 -9.84 -3.98 -11.02
C VAL A 81 -10.47 -4.66 -12.25
N GLU A 82 -11.26 -3.91 -13.01
CA GLU A 82 -11.92 -4.35 -14.23
C GLU A 82 -10.91 -4.69 -15.33
N GLU A 83 -9.90 -3.82 -15.56
CA GLU A 83 -8.83 -4.08 -16.53
C GLU A 83 -8.04 -5.35 -16.19
N LYS A 84 -7.67 -5.52 -14.92
CA LYS A 84 -6.96 -6.72 -14.47
C LYS A 84 -7.77 -7.99 -14.70
N LYS A 85 -9.06 -7.97 -14.35
CA LYS A 85 -9.96 -9.12 -14.58
C LYS A 85 -10.14 -9.42 -16.06
N GLY A 86 -10.36 -8.39 -16.89
CA GLY A 86 -10.51 -8.54 -18.33
C GLY A 86 -9.29 -9.21 -18.96
N MET A 87 -8.08 -8.71 -18.67
CA MET A 87 -6.84 -9.27 -19.20
C MET A 87 -6.60 -10.74 -18.82
N LEU A 88 -6.98 -11.13 -17.60
CA LEU A 88 -6.81 -12.51 -17.12
C LEU A 88 -7.90 -13.45 -17.64
N SER A 89 -9.12 -12.95 -17.90
CA SER A 89 -10.23 -13.77 -18.39
C SER A 89 -10.02 -14.31 -19.81
N GLU A 90 -9.19 -13.62 -20.60
CA GLU A 90 -8.81 -14.04 -21.95
C GLU A 90 -7.75 -15.16 -21.97
N LEU A 91 -7.17 -15.51 -20.81
CA LEU A 91 -6.11 -16.50 -20.70
C LEU A 91 -6.65 -17.80 -20.10
N GLU A 92 -6.56 -18.88 -20.85
CA GLU A 92 -6.92 -20.21 -20.38
C GLU A 92 -5.82 -20.79 -19.45
N ASN A 93 -6.23 -21.65 -18.51
CA ASN A 93 -5.33 -22.46 -17.68
C ASN A 93 -4.35 -21.69 -16.75
N LEU A 94 -4.79 -20.55 -16.19
CA LEU A 94 -4.04 -19.85 -15.15
C LEU A 94 -4.30 -20.46 -13.75
N ASN A 95 -3.36 -21.28 -13.27
CA ASN A 95 -3.36 -21.75 -11.88
C ASN A 95 -2.86 -20.65 -10.94
N LEU A 96 -3.75 -19.69 -10.61
CA LEU A 96 -3.48 -18.58 -9.68
C LEU A 96 -4.34 -18.74 -8.42
N GLU A 97 -3.68 -18.85 -7.26
CA GLU A 97 -4.33 -19.27 -6.02
C GLU A 97 -5.05 -18.14 -5.29
N ASN A 98 -4.59 -16.89 -5.46
CA ASN A 98 -5.12 -15.75 -4.70
C ASN A 98 -5.06 -14.43 -5.48
N ILE A 99 -5.67 -13.40 -4.89
CA ILE A 99 -5.79 -12.06 -5.48
C ILE A 99 -4.41 -11.45 -5.77
N HIS A 100 -3.43 -11.61 -4.88
CA HIS A 100 -2.09 -11.06 -5.09
C HIS A 100 -1.38 -11.70 -6.30
N GLN A 101 -1.51 -13.02 -6.47
CA GLN A 101 -0.99 -13.70 -7.67
C GLN A 101 -1.71 -13.22 -8.94
N LYS A 102 -3.01 -12.93 -8.87
CA LYS A 102 -3.78 -12.35 -9.98
C LYS A 102 -3.32 -10.93 -10.31
N ASP A 103 -3.10 -10.08 -9.31
CA ASP A 103 -2.59 -8.72 -9.51
C ASP A 103 -1.18 -8.74 -10.14
N ALA A 104 -0.30 -9.61 -9.64
CA ALA A 104 1.03 -9.81 -10.23
C ALA A 104 0.93 -10.36 -11.67
N ALA A 105 0.03 -11.30 -11.94
CA ALA A 105 -0.18 -11.82 -13.29
C ALA A 105 -0.72 -10.74 -14.24
N ALA A 106 -1.69 -9.95 -13.82
CA ALA A 106 -2.25 -8.86 -14.62
C ALA A 106 -1.17 -7.83 -15.01
N ALA A 107 -0.26 -7.50 -14.10
CA ALA A 107 0.87 -6.63 -14.41
C ALA A 107 1.78 -7.23 -15.51
N ALA A 108 2.11 -8.51 -15.42
CA ALA A 108 2.93 -9.20 -16.43
C ALA A 108 2.25 -9.25 -17.81
N VAL A 109 0.96 -9.58 -17.82
CA VAL A 109 0.13 -9.66 -19.03
C VAL A 109 -0.02 -8.28 -19.68
N TRP A 110 -0.25 -7.24 -18.88
CA TRP A 110 -0.28 -5.87 -19.37
C TRP A 110 1.04 -5.49 -20.06
N ALA A 111 2.17 -5.85 -19.44
CA ALA A 111 3.49 -5.60 -20.03
C ALA A 111 3.66 -6.33 -21.37
N LEU A 112 3.26 -7.59 -21.47
CA LEU A 112 3.25 -8.36 -22.73
C LEU A 112 2.40 -7.69 -23.80
N ARG A 113 1.16 -7.27 -23.45
CA ARG A 113 0.27 -6.53 -24.37
C ARG A 113 0.91 -5.23 -24.85
N SER A 114 1.57 -4.50 -23.96
CA SER A 114 2.24 -3.23 -24.29
C SER A 114 3.36 -3.38 -25.34
N ILE A 115 3.96 -4.57 -25.41
CA ILE A 115 4.98 -4.92 -26.41
C ILE A 115 4.48 -5.91 -27.47
N GLY A 116 3.19 -6.20 -27.54
CA GLY A 116 2.64 -7.22 -28.44
C GLY A 116 2.99 -6.96 -29.91
N GLY A 117 2.93 -5.70 -30.35
CA GLY A 117 3.35 -5.32 -31.71
C GLY A 117 4.86 -5.49 -31.98
N LEU A 118 5.70 -5.50 -30.94
CA LEU A 118 7.12 -5.80 -31.04
C LEU A 118 7.35 -7.32 -31.10
N LEU A 119 6.62 -8.08 -30.27
CA LEU A 119 6.67 -9.54 -30.26
C LEU A 119 6.24 -10.12 -31.61
N ALA A 120 5.14 -9.62 -32.21
CA ALA A 120 4.71 -10.05 -33.54
C ALA A 120 5.74 -9.74 -34.64
N LYS A 121 6.51 -8.66 -34.50
CA LYS A 121 7.62 -8.34 -35.43
C LYS A 121 8.81 -9.26 -35.23
N LEU A 122 9.07 -9.69 -34.00
CA LEU A 122 10.11 -10.66 -33.68
C LEU A 122 9.76 -12.04 -34.24
N GLU A 123 8.51 -12.48 -34.08
CA GLU A 123 8.01 -13.74 -34.64
C GLU A 123 8.12 -13.77 -36.18
N ARG A 124 7.68 -12.71 -36.87
CA ARG A 124 7.88 -12.61 -38.34
C ARG A 124 9.35 -12.59 -38.77
N ALA A 125 10.23 -12.03 -37.93
CA ALA A 125 11.66 -12.02 -38.21
C ALA A 125 12.26 -13.41 -38.02
N ASP A 126 11.78 -14.15 -37.03
CA ASP A 126 12.14 -15.55 -36.78
C ASP A 126 11.72 -16.44 -37.97
N GLU A 127 10.48 -16.32 -38.44
CA GLU A 127 9.97 -17.05 -39.62
C GLU A 127 10.79 -16.75 -40.89
N LYS A 128 11.18 -15.49 -41.08
CA LYS A 128 11.91 -15.05 -42.28
C LYS A 128 13.39 -15.47 -42.26
N GLU A 129 14.03 -15.33 -41.10
CA GLU A 129 15.47 -15.53 -40.94
C GLU A 129 15.82 -16.94 -40.43
N ASN A 130 14.80 -17.74 -40.11
CA ASN A 130 14.87 -19.11 -39.60
C ASN A 130 15.90 -19.24 -38.46
N LEU A 131 15.71 -18.45 -37.40
CA LEU A 131 16.67 -18.40 -36.30
C LEU A 131 16.55 -19.67 -35.46
N SER A 132 17.69 -20.15 -34.95
CA SER A 132 17.68 -21.18 -33.92
C SER A 132 17.05 -20.68 -32.62
N PRO A 133 16.54 -21.58 -31.74
CA PRO A 133 15.96 -21.18 -30.46
C PRO A 133 16.90 -20.30 -29.59
N ASP A 134 18.21 -20.57 -29.63
CA ASP A 134 19.20 -19.80 -28.90
C ASP A 134 19.49 -18.43 -29.53
N GLU A 135 19.46 -18.32 -30.86
CA GLU A 135 19.55 -17.03 -31.55
C GLU A 135 18.34 -16.16 -31.21
N MET A 136 17.13 -16.73 -31.34
CA MET A 136 15.89 -16.03 -31.06
C MET A 136 15.85 -15.52 -29.62
N LYS A 137 16.18 -16.37 -28.64
CA LYS A 137 16.32 -15.97 -27.23
C LYS A 137 17.28 -14.79 -27.05
N ASN A 138 18.40 -14.78 -27.76
CA ASN A 138 19.40 -13.72 -27.68
C ASN A 138 18.97 -12.42 -28.38
N VAL A 139 18.20 -12.53 -29.47
CA VAL A 139 17.61 -11.41 -30.20
C VAL A 139 16.53 -10.77 -29.35
N GLU A 140 15.58 -11.53 -28.83
CA GLU A 140 14.53 -11.08 -27.91
C GLU A 140 15.12 -10.28 -26.75
N LYS A 141 16.15 -10.82 -26.09
CA LYS A 141 16.83 -10.13 -24.99
C LYS A 141 17.38 -8.78 -25.44
N ARG A 142 18.07 -8.70 -26.58
CA ARG A 142 18.63 -7.42 -27.09
C ARG A 142 17.54 -6.42 -27.49
N VAL A 143 16.44 -6.89 -28.05
CA VAL A 143 15.36 -6.04 -28.55
C VAL A 143 14.51 -5.52 -27.38
N ILE A 144 14.08 -6.39 -26.49
CA ILE A 144 13.18 -6.04 -25.38
C ILE A 144 13.93 -5.27 -24.29
N LEU A 145 15.13 -5.74 -23.90
CA LEU A 145 15.91 -5.13 -22.83
C LEU A 145 16.66 -3.87 -23.28
N LEU A 146 17.35 -3.92 -24.41
CA LEU A 146 18.26 -2.85 -24.85
C LEU A 146 17.61 -1.91 -25.88
N GLY A 147 16.36 -2.18 -26.29
CA GLY A 147 15.64 -1.36 -27.26
C GLY A 147 16.29 -1.36 -28.65
N LYS A 148 17.06 -2.40 -28.99
CA LYS A 148 17.73 -2.48 -30.29
C LYS A 148 16.73 -2.74 -31.41
N ASN A 149 17.05 -2.24 -32.60
CA ASN A 149 16.35 -2.63 -33.82
C ASN A 149 16.59 -4.13 -34.07
N ILE A 150 15.53 -4.85 -34.43
CA ILE A 150 15.53 -6.30 -34.69
C ILE A 150 16.64 -6.70 -35.69
N ALA A 151 16.78 -5.99 -36.81
CA ALA A 151 17.81 -6.28 -37.81
C ALA A 151 19.24 -6.06 -37.28
N SER A 152 19.43 -5.11 -36.37
CA SER A 152 20.71 -4.92 -35.69
C SER A 152 20.99 -6.03 -34.69
N ALA A 153 19.96 -6.43 -33.93
CA ALA A 153 20.08 -7.50 -32.94
C ALA A 153 20.43 -8.83 -33.60
N ILE A 154 19.78 -9.19 -34.72
CA ILE A 154 20.07 -10.41 -35.49
C ILE A 154 21.52 -10.42 -35.98
N ARG A 155 21.99 -9.33 -36.60
CA ARG A 155 23.38 -9.23 -37.08
C ARG A 155 24.40 -9.39 -35.96
N GLU A 156 24.15 -8.78 -34.81
CA GLU A 156 25.05 -8.89 -33.65
C GLU A 156 25.07 -10.30 -33.06
N VAL A 157 23.93 -10.99 -33.03
CA VAL A 157 23.84 -12.37 -32.52
C VAL A 157 24.62 -13.31 -33.44
N ARG A 158 24.40 -13.22 -34.75
CA ARG A 158 25.14 -14.02 -35.74
C ARG A 158 26.64 -13.74 -35.72
N ALA A 159 27.04 -12.46 -35.70
CA ALA A 159 28.45 -12.08 -35.63
C ALA A 159 29.14 -12.58 -34.35
N ALA A 160 28.42 -12.59 -33.22
CA ALA A 160 28.94 -13.13 -31.96
C ALA A 160 29.11 -14.66 -32.01
N GLN A 161 28.20 -15.38 -32.65
CA GLN A 161 28.32 -16.83 -32.84
C GLN A 161 29.46 -17.19 -33.80
N GLU A 162 29.64 -16.44 -34.89
CA GLU A 162 30.79 -16.63 -35.80
C GLU A 162 32.13 -16.38 -35.09
N TYR A 163 32.19 -15.42 -34.18
CA TYR A 163 33.41 -15.14 -33.38
C TYR A 163 33.68 -16.25 -32.37
N GLN A 164 32.64 -16.79 -31.72
CA GLN A 164 32.76 -17.91 -30.78
C GLN A 164 33.15 -19.21 -31.50
N GLN A 165 32.62 -19.48 -32.69
CA GLN A 165 33.03 -20.61 -33.52
C GLN A 165 34.49 -20.50 -33.97
N LYS A 166 34.98 -19.29 -34.31
CA LYS A 166 36.40 -19.08 -34.65
C LYS A 166 37.33 -19.31 -33.45
N GLU A 167 36.95 -18.88 -32.24
CA GLU A 167 37.74 -19.13 -31.04
C GLU A 167 37.73 -20.61 -30.57
N THR A 168 36.64 -21.36 -30.78
CA THR A 168 36.64 -22.80 -30.48
C THR A 168 37.45 -23.61 -31.50
N PHE A 169 37.41 -23.26 -32.79
CA PHE A 169 38.27 -23.88 -33.81
C PHE A 169 39.77 -23.57 -33.59
N GLU A 170 40.13 -22.37 -33.13
CA GLU A 170 41.53 -22.03 -32.79
C GLU A 170 42.03 -22.66 -31.48
N LYS A 171 41.13 -23.03 -30.55
CA LYS A 171 41.52 -23.71 -29.30
C LYS A 171 41.64 -25.24 -29.43
N GLU A 172 40.95 -25.85 -30.39
CA GLU A 172 41.06 -27.30 -30.66
C GLU A 172 42.22 -27.67 -31.62
N GLN A 173 42.81 -26.71 -32.34
CA GLN A 173 43.97 -26.94 -33.21
C GLN A 173 45.26 -26.38 -32.61
N LYS A 174 45.79 -27.04 -31.57
CA LYS A 174 47.23 -26.98 -31.26
C LYS A 174 47.89 -28.32 -31.60
N PRO A 175 48.62 -28.44 -32.72
CA PRO A 175 49.57 -29.53 -32.89
C PRO A 175 50.84 -29.27 -32.05
N LYS A 176 51.39 -30.37 -31.54
CA LYS A 176 52.77 -30.45 -31.01
C LYS A 176 53.77 -30.05 -32.10
N LYS A 177 54.90 -29.49 -31.67
CA LYS A 177 56.04 -29.05 -32.49
C LYS A 177 56.50 -30.13 -33.48
N GLU A 178 56.88 -29.71 -34.68
CA GLU A 178 58.03 -30.26 -35.41
C GLU A 178 58.50 -29.30 -36.51
N ASP A 179 59.81 -29.20 -36.65
CA ASP A 179 60.54 -28.41 -37.65
C ASP A 179 60.28 -28.95 -39.06
N GLN A 180 60.13 -28.07 -40.06
CA GLN A 180 60.76 -28.24 -41.38
C GLN A 180 60.60 -27.02 -42.30
N LYS A 181 61.72 -26.71 -42.97
CA LYS A 181 61.88 -25.77 -44.08
C LYS A 181 61.01 -26.17 -45.28
N VAL A 182 60.66 -25.17 -46.12
CA VAL A 182 60.74 -25.05 -47.60
C VAL A 182 59.74 -23.92 -47.93
N GLY A 183 60.10 -22.76 -48.46
CA GLY A 183 60.70 -22.52 -49.77
C GLY A 183 59.59 -22.09 -50.74
N TYR A 184 59.51 -20.80 -51.04
CA TYR A 184 58.86 -20.31 -52.27
C TYR A 184 59.72 -19.18 -52.84
N ALA A 185 60.09 -19.36 -54.10
CA ALA A 185 60.87 -18.44 -54.88
C ALA A 185 59.99 -17.76 -55.93
N HIS A 186 60.44 -16.56 -56.32
CA HIS A 186 60.13 -15.78 -57.52
C HIS A 186 58.89 -14.87 -57.52
N GLY A 187 59.21 -13.59 -57.28
CA GLY A 187 58.47 -12.43 -57.76
C GLY A 187 59.37 -11.20 -57.67
N ASN A 188 60.24 -10.99 -58.65
CA ASN A 188 61.07 -9.79 -58.76
C ASN A 188 60.18 -8.57 -58.98
N ILE A 189 60.04 -7.71 -57.96
CA ILE A 189 59.79 -6.29 -58.12
C ILE A 189 60.69 -5.57 -57.13
N VAL A 190 61.54 -4.69 -57.65
CA VAL A 190 62.45 -3.83 -56.90
C VAL A 190 61.64 -3.02 -55.86
N ASN A 191 61.74 -3.39 -54.58
CA ASN A 191 61.25 -2.59 -53.47
C ASN A 191 62.43 -2.30 -52.55
N SER A 192 62.86 -1.04 -52.50
CA SER A 192 63.89 -0.63 -51.55
C SER A 192 63.32 -0.77 -50.12
N PRO A 193 64.13 -1.24 -49.13
CA PRO A 193 63.71 -1.32 -47.73
C PRO A 193 63.24 0.04 -47.16
N ALA A 194 63.69 1.15 -47.76
CA ALA A 194 63.28 2.49 -47.37
C ALA A 194 61.80 2.79 -47.66
N SER A 195 61.22 2.24 -48.74
CA SER A 195 59.84 2.51 -49.16
C SER A 195 58.79 1.85 -48.26
N GLU A 196 59.08 0.67 -47.71
CA GLU A 196 58.17 -0.05 -46.81
C GLU A 196 58.18 0.54 -45.39
N VAL A 197 59.35 1.01 -44.94
CA VAL A 197 59.49 1.71 -43.66
C VAL A 197 58.75 3.04 -43.69
N GLU A 198 58.85 3.81 -44.78
CA GLU A 198 58.10 5.06 -44.94
C GLU A 198 56.59 4.87 -44.97
N LYS A 199 56.10 3.83 -45.66
CA LYS A 199 54.66 3.47 -45.66
C LYS A 199 54.18 3.09 -44.26
N THR A 200 54.98 2.34 -43.51
CA THR A 200 54.68 1.95 -42.13
C THR A 200 54.65 3.15 -41.19
N ILE A 201 55.63 4.07 -41.29
CA ILE A 201 55.67 5.32 -40.51
C ILE A 201 54.44 6.19 -40.82
N LEU A 202 54.02 6.27 -42.09
CA LEU A 202 52.83 7.00 -42.47
C LEU A 202 51.54 6.38 -41.89
N LEU A 203 51.43 5.05 -41.88
CA LEU A 203 50.28 4.35 -41.34
C LEU A 203 50.22 4.50 -39.81
N LEU A 204 51.35 4.30 -39.12
CA LEU A 204 51.48 4.46 -37.67
C LEU A 204 51.21 5.90 -37.25
N SER A 205 51.69 6.90 -37.99
CA SER A 205 51.43 8.31 -37.68
C SER A 205 49.95 8.70 -37.87
N LYS A 206 49.28 8.13 -38.88
CA LYS A 206 47.82 8.27 -39.06
C LYS A 206 47.05 7.62 -37.91
N GLN A 207 47.41 6.41 -37.51
CA GLN A 207 46.82 5.72 -36.36
C GLN A 207 47.03 6.50 -35.06
N ASN A 208 48.24 7.00 -34.80
CA ASN A 208 48.54 7.81 -33.63
C ASN A 208 47.70 9.10 -33.60
N ARG A 209 47.52 9.74 -34.76
CA ARG A 209 46.68 10.93 -34.88
C ARG A 209 45.20 10.62 -34.63
N TRP A 210 44.72 9.47 -35.10
CA TRP A 210 43.35 9.01 -34.84
C TRP A 210 43.15 8.67 -33.36
N LEU A 211 44.05 7.88 -32.76
CA LEU A 211 44.02 7.52 -31.34
C LEU A 211 44.04 8.76 -30.45
N LYS A 212 44.89 9.77 -30.75
CA LYS A 212 44.93 11.03 -30.00
C LYS A 212 43.59 11.79 -30.05
N ARG A 213 42.93 11.81 -31.22
CA ARG A 213 41.60 12.43 -31.34
C ARG A 213 40.56 11.65 -30.55
N GLU A 214 40.62 10.33 -30.60
CA GLU A 214 39.68 9.45 -29.92
C GLU A 214 39.81 9.55 -28.40
N VAL A 215 41.03 9.57 -27.88
CA VAL A 215 41.29 9.85 -26.45
C VAL A 215 40.71 11.20 -26.05
N LYS A 216 40.90 12.26 -26.86
CA LYS A 216 40.33 13.59 -26.58
C LYS A 216 38.79 13.58 -26.58
N ARG A 217 38.17 12.80 -27.46
CA ARG A 217 36.71 12.62 -27.53
C ARG A 217 36.19 11.88 -26.29
N LEU A 218 36.84 10.78 -25.91
CA LEU A 218 36.48 9.99 -24.74
C LEU A 218 36.64 10.80 -23.45
N LEU A 219 37.72 11.57 -23.29
CA LEU A 219 37.93 12.43 -22.13
C LEU A 219 36.82 13.49 -21.98
N ARG A 220 36.38 14.12 -23.08
CA ARG A 220 35.24 15.04 -23.05
C ARG A 220 33.95 14.35 -22.64
N LYS A 221 33.72 13.11 -23.11
CA LYS A 221 32.54 12.33 -22.75
C LYS A 221 32.54 11.93 -21.28
N VAL A 222 33.69 11.50 -20.74
CA VAL A 222 33.87 11.21 -19.31
C VAL A 222 33.58 12.45 -18.46
N LYS A 223 34.10 13.62 -18.86
CA LYS A 223 33.84 14.88 -18.12
C LYS A 223 32.34 15.21 -18.09
N LYS A 224 31.65 15.09 -19.22
CA LYS A 224 30.19 15.32 -19.32
C LYS A 224 29.38 14.36 -18.45
N LEU A 225 29.72 13.06 -18.50
CA LEU A 225 29.04 12.04 -17.69
C LEU A 225 29.28 12.23 -16.19
N LYS A 226 30.48 12.68 -15.78
CA LYS A 226 30.76 13.02 -14.38
C LYS A 226 29.91 14.18 -13.88
N SER A 227 29.79 15.26 -14.66
CA SER A 227 28.93 16.39 -14.29
C SER A 227 27.44 16.01 -14.24
N GLU A 228 26.96 15.21 -15.19
CA GLU A 228 25.57 14.72 -15.21
C GLU A 228 25.26 13.78 -14.03
N ARG A 229 26.25 13.01 -13.57
CA ARG A 229 26.10 12.15 -12.40
C ARG A 229 26.00 12.99 -11.12
N GLN A 230 26.85 14.00 -10.95
CA GLN A 230 26.83 14.87 -9.77
C GLN A 230 25.52 15.64 -9.63
N THR A 231 24.96 16.17 -10.74
CA THR A 231 23.67 16.87 -10.69
C THR A 231 22.52 15.93 -10.34
N LYS A 232 22.49 14.73 -10.93
CA LYS A 232 21.48 13.71 -10.60
C LYS A 232 21.57 13.24 -9.14
N GLU A 233 22.78 13.14 -8.60
CA GLU A 233 23.02 12.73 -7.20
C GLU A 233 22.54 13.79 -6.21
N PHE A 234 22.76 15.07 -6.53
CA PHE A 234 22.22 16.20 -5.76
C PHE A 234 20.69 16.29 -5.80
N ASP A 235 20.08 16.15 -6.99
CA ASP A 235 18.62 16.15 -7.15
C ASP A 235 17.97 14.96 -6.43
N PHE A 236 18.63 13.80 -6.43
CA PHE A 236 18.18 12.62 -5.70
C PHE A 236 18.21 12.83 -4.18
N GLN A 237 19.31 13.38 -3.65
CA GLN A 237 19.44 13.71 -2.22
C GLN A 237 18.37 14.71 -1.78
N LYS A 238 18.13 15.77 -2.57
CA LYS A 238 17.09 16.76 -2.25
C LYS A 238 15.69 16.15 -2.18
N LYS A 239 15.36 15.25 -3.11
CA LYS A 239 14.07 14.52 -3.10
C LYS A 239 13.98 13.56 -1.91
N LEU A 240 15.07 12.88 -1.58
CA LEU A 240 15.13 11.98 -0.43
C LEU A 240 14.87 12.75 0.88
N ASP A 241 15.49 13.91 1.05
CA ASP A 241 15.31 14.76 2.24
C ASP A 241 13.88 15.29 2.37
N GLN A 242 13.25 15.68 1.25
CA GLN A 242 11.84 16.08 1.24
C GLN A 242 10.92 14.92 1.66
N MET A 243 11.19 13.72 1.15
CA MET A 243 10.41 12.53 1.46
C MET A 243 10.62 12.07 2.91
N LEU A 244 11.83 12.18 3.44
CA LEU A 244 12.13 11.88 4.84
C LEU A 244 11.40 12.83 5.78
N ARG A 245 11.45 14.15 5.52
CA ARG A 245 10.70 15.14 6.30
C ARG A 245 9.20 14.86 6.32
N PHE A 246 8.61 14.61 5.16
CA PHE A 246 7.18 14.27 5.08
C PHE A 246 6.84 13.01 5.88
N LYS A 247 7.70 11.99 5.83
CA LYS A 247 7.50 10.77 6.62
C LYS A 247 7.65 11.02 8.12
N GLU A 248 8.60 11.83 8.54
CA GLU A 248 8.80 12.21 9.95
C GLU A 248 7.60 12.98 10.48
N GLU A 249 7.07 13.95 9.73
CA GLU A 249 5.83 14.67 10.09
C GLU A 249 4.63 13.71 10.22
N ARG A 250 4.49 12.78 9.27
CA ARG A 250 3.45 11.74 9.30
C ARG A 250 3.58 10.86 10.54
N ILE A 251 4.81 10.42 10.87
CA ILE A 251 5.09 9.62 12.06
C ILE A 251 4.68 10.39 13.31
N GLN A 252 5.07 11.66 13.44
CA GLN A 252 4.70 12.48 14.60
C GLN A 252 3.18 12.62 14.74
N LEU A 253 2.46 12.87 13.64
CA LEU A 253 1.00 12.95 13.66
C LEU A 253 0.36 11.62 14.08
N LEU A 254 0.83 10.51 13.51
CA LEU A 254 0.34 9.18 13.84
C LEU A 254 0.63 8.83 15.31
N SER A 255 1.83 9.10 15.81
CA SER A 255 2.19 8.89 17.21
C SER A 255 1.28 9.69 18.16
N ARG A 256 0.99 10.95 17.84
CA ARG A 256 0.03 11.75 18.63
C ARG A 256 -1.36 11.12 18.63
N ARG A 257 -1.82 10.60 17.49
CA ARG A 257 -3.14 9.95 17.39
C ARG A 257 -3.18 8.64 18.17
N VAL A 258 -2.12 7.85 18.13
CA VAL A 258 -1.98 6.62 18.94
C VAL A 258 -2.10 6.97 20.41
N SER A 259 -1.34 7.96 20.91
CA SER A 259 -1.42 8.36 22.33
C SER A 259 -2.77 8.97 22.73
N GLU A 260 -3.53 9.55 21.79
CA GLU A 260 -4.91 9.98 22.05
C GLU A 260 -5.86 8.78 22.16
N LEU A 261 -5.71 7.80 21.27
CA LEU A 261 -6.52 6.57 21.28
C LEU A 261 -6.23 5.72 22.51
N GLU A 262 -4.97 5.58 22.93
CA GLU A 262 -4.59 4.88 24.16
C GLU A 262 -5.22 5.51 25.40
N ARG A 263 -5.26 6.85 25.47
CA ARG A 263 -5.95 7.56 26.56
C ARG A 263 -7.45 7.28 26.58
N LYS A 264 -8.10 7.30 25.41
CA LYS A 264 -9.53 6.98 25.30
C LYS A 264 -9.80 5.51 25.65
N LEU A 265 -8.89 4.61 25.29
CA LEU A 265 -9.03 3.19 25.65
C LEU A 265 -8.99 3.01 27.16
N LEU A 266 -8.03 3.63 27.85
CA LEU A 266 -7.95 3.62 29.32
C LEU A 266 -9.22 4.19 29.97
N GLU A 267 -9.75 5.29 29.43
CA GLU A 267 -10.99 5.88 29.92
C GLU A 267 -12.19 4.94 29.76
N ILE A 268 -12.31 4.27 28.61
CA ILE A 268 -13.36 3.28 28.35
C ILE A 268 -13.21 2.05 29.27
N GLU A 269 -12.00 1.57 29.49
CA GLU A 269 -11.74 0.46 30.41
C GLU A 269 -12.11 0.80 31.85
N GLU A 270 -11.78 2.00 32.31
CA GLU A 270 -12.16 2.53 33.63
C GLU A 270 -13.69 2.60 33.77
N LEU A 271 -14.38 3.12 32.75
CA LEU A 271 -15.85 3.18 32.71
C LEU A 271 -16.47 1.79 32.74
N ASN A 272 -15.94 0.84 31.95
CA ASN A 272 -16.43 -0.54 31.93
C ASN A 272 -16.27 -1.22 33.30
N LYS A 273 -15.18 -0.96 34.03
CA LYS A 273 -15.01 -1.47 35.40
C LYS A 273 -16.10 -0.94 36.32
N ARG A 274 -16.38 0.36 36.29
CA ARG A 274 -17.44 0.99 37.10
C ARG A 274 -18.83 0.44 36.78
N ILE A 275 -19.15 0.28 35.50
CA ILE A 275 -20.41 -0.32 35.05
C ILE A 275 -20.53 -1.76 35.56
N THR A 276 -19.43 -2.53 35.47
CA THR A 276 -19.39 -3.91 35.97
C THR A 276 -19.63 -3.98 37.48
N GLU A 277 -18.99 -3.10 38.27
CA GLU A 277 -19.21 -3.01 39.72
C GLU A 277 -20.67 -2.73 40.07
N ILE A 278 -21.34 -1.87 39.30
CA ILE A 278 -22.75 -1.53 39.51
C ILE A 278 -23.65 -2.72 39.12
N ALA A 279 -23.37 -3.38 38.00
CA ALA A 279 -24.12 -4.56 37.57
C ALA A 279 -24.05 -5.69 38.61
N LEU A 280 -22.87 -5.93 39.19
CA LEU A 280 -22.67 -6.92 40.26
C LEU A 280 -23.38 -6.52 41.57
N ASN A 281 -23.53 -5.22 41.84
CA ASN A 281 -24.21 -4.69 43.02
C ASN A 281 -25.61 -4.13 42.72
N SER A 282 -26.30 -4.70 41.73
CA SER A 282 -27.62 -4.22 41.25
C SER A 282 -28.74 -4.25 42.30
N GLU A 283 -28.55 -4.97 43.41
CA GLU A 283 -29.48 -4.94 44.55
C GLU A 283 -29.36 -3.64 45.36
N LYS A 284 -28.15 -3.09 45.47
CA LYS A 284 -27.81 -1.89 46.26
C LYS A 284 -27.92 -0.60 45.46
N PHE A 285 -27.61 -0.66 44.16
CA PHE A 285 -27.58 0.52 43.30
C PHE A 285 -28.73 0.51 42.30
N GLU A 286 -29.37 1.67 42.11
CA GLU A 286 -30.37 1.87 41.08
C GLU A 286 -29.77 2.66 39.91
N ILE A 287 -30.08 2.23 38.67
CA ILE A 287 -29.65 2.89 37.44
C ILE A 287 -30.72 3.92 37.05
N ILE A 288 -30.28 5.15 36.85
CA ILE A 288 -31.14 6.32 36.60
C ILE A 288 -30.78 6.86 35.21
N PRO A 289 -31.58 6.62 34.15
CA PRO A 289 -31.32 7.18 32.83
C PRO A 289 -31.28 8.71 32.86
N LYS A 290 -30.35 9.27 32.10
CA LYS A 290 -30.14 10.71 31.98
C LYS A 290 -30.81 11.23 30.72
N ILE A 291 -31.62 12.27 30.86
CA ILE A 291 -32.18 13.01 29.72
C ILE A 291 -31.71 14.46 29.73
N ARG A 292 -31.46 15.02 28.55
CA ARG A 292 -30.99 16.41 28.43
C ARG A 292 -32.02 17.44 28.90
N SER A 293 -33.29 17.19 28.61
CA SER A 293 -34.39 18.09 28.96
C SER A 293 -35.73 17.36 29.01
N LEU A 294 -36.80 18.06 29.41
CA LEU A 294 -38.18 17.57 29.34
C LEU A 294 -38.81 17.73 27.94
N ASN A 295 -37.96 17.91 26.91
CA ASN A 295 -38.31 17.72 25.50
C ASN A 295 -37.27 16.81 24.81
N PRO A 296 -37.14 15.54 25.25
CA PRO A 296 -36.17 14.60 24.68
C PRO A 296 -36.62 14.08 23.31
N GLU A 297 -35.67 13.53 22.56
CA GLU A 297 -35.99 12.77 21.34
C GLU A 297 -36.83 11.52 21.71
N GLU A 298 -37.69 11.03 20.79
CA GLU A 298 -38.58 9.89 21.08
C GLU A 298 -37.83 8.65 21.58
N ARG A 299 -36.63 8.39 21.05
CA ARG A 299 -35.79 7.28 21.48
C ARG A 299 -35.32 7.43 22.93
N GLU A 300 -34.80 8.61 23.28
CA GLU A 300 -34.32 8.94 24.62
C GLU A 300 -35.47 8.85 25.64
N LEU A 301 -36.68 9.30 25.26
CA LEU A 301 -37.88 9.18 26.08
C LEU A 301 -38.29 7.72 26.31
N ASN A 302 -38.32 6.91 25.25
CA ASN A 302 -38.72 5.50 25.32
C ASN A 302 -37.77 4.65 26.17
N GLU A 303 -36.47 4.97 26.17
CA GLU A 303 -35.48 4.33 27.03
C GLU A 303 -35.65 4.78 28.49
N ALA A 304 -35.81 6.09 28.72
CA ALA A 304 -35.95 6.65 30.07
C ALA A 304 -37.24 6.20 30.80
N ILE A 305 -38.35 6.06 30.08
CA ILE A 305 -39.64 5.61 30.65
C ILE A 305 -39.58 4.19 31.21
N ARG A 306 -38.60 3.37 30.85
CA ARG A 306 -38.46 2.03 31.43
C ARG A 306 -38.01 2.06 32.88
N ALA A 307 -37.33 3.11 33.31
CA ALA A 307 -36.87 3.27 34.69
C ALA A 307 -37.94 3.94 35.57
N ARG A 308 -37.80 3.81 36.89
CA ARG A 308 -38.65 4.53 37.86
C ARG A 308 -38.20 5.98 38.05
N PHE A 309 -36.88 6.18 38.13
CA PHE A 309 -36.24 7.47 38.32
C PHE A 309 -35.62 7.94 37.01
N ILE A 310 -35.69 9.23 36.73
CA ILE A 310 -35.09 9.85 35.54
C ILE A 310 -34.34 11.11 35.97
N PHE A 311 -33.09 11.25 35.54
CA PHE A 311 -32.32 12.46 35.78
C PHE A 311 -32.47 13.43 34.60
N VAL A 312 -32.77 14.70 34.89
CA VAL A 312 -32.95 15.77 33.90
C VAL A 312 -31.86 16.82 34.07
N GLU A 313 -31.01 17.00 33.05
CA GLU A 313 -29.94 18.01 33.08
C GLU A 313 -30.49 19.44 33.08
N ASN A 314 -31.43 19.72 32.17
CA ASN A 314 -32.06 21.02 32.04
C ASN A 314 -33.58 20.93 32.22
N PRO A 315 -34.10 21.19 33.44
CA PRO A 315 -35.53 21.09 33.73
C PRO A 315 -36.36 22.27 33.19
N GLU A 316 -35.74 23.31 32.62
CA GLU A 316 -36.44 24.51 32.16
C GLU A 316 -37.08 24.34 30.78
N ILE A 317 -36.51 23.47 29.93
CA ILE A 317 -37.02 23.20 28.59
C ILE A 317 -38.07 22.09 28.68
N ILE A 318 -39.35 22.48 28.59
CA ILE A 318 -40.49 21.61 28.90
C ILE A 318 -41.39 21.40 27.68
N SER A 319 -41.76 20.15 27.44
CA SER A 319 -42.89 19.78 26.59
C SER A 319 -44.03 19.24 27.45
N GLN A 320 -45.23 19.84 27.36
CA GLN A 320 -46.41 19.38 28.10
C GLN A 320 -46.77 17.92 27.79
N LYS A 321 -46.59 17.50 26.52
CA LYS A 321 -46.81 16.10 26.11
C LYS A 321 -45.91 15.15 26.89
N THR A 322 -44.63 15.49 27.05
CA THR A 322 -43.65 14.69 27.79
C THR A 322 -44.01 14.60 29.27
N VAL A 323 -44.36 15.72 29.91
CA VAL A 323 -44.77 15.75 31.32
C VAL A 323 -45.99 14.87 31.57
N GLN A 324 -47.00 14.92 30.70
CA GLN A 324 -48.18 14.06 30.80
C GLN A 324 -47.85 12.57 30.67
N ILE A 325 -46.97 12.20 29.73
CA ILE A 325 -46.51 10.82 29.57
C ILE A 325 -45.79 10.35 30.84
N LEU A 326 -44.83 11.13 31.33
CA LEU A 326 -44.07 10.81 32.53
C LEU A 326 -44.97 10.70 33.78
N ARG A 327 -46.03 11.51 33.84
CA ARG A 327 -47.04 11.46 34.91
C ARG A 327 -47.88 10.19 34.84
N ARG A 328 -48.37 9.82 33.65
CA ARG A 328 -49.13 8.58 33.45
C ARG A 328 -48.33 7.35 33.88
N GLU A 329 -47.04 7.35 33.56
CA GLU A 329 -46.13 6.25 33.88
C GLU A 329 -45.53 6.35 35.31
N GLY A 330 -45.97 7.33 36.11
CA GLY A 330 -45.65 7.46 37.54
C GLY A 330 -44.17 7.71 37.85
N LYS A 331 -43.46 8.44 36.99
CA LYS A 331 -42.01 8.67 37.09
C LYS A 331 -41.63 9.67 38.16
N VAL A 332 -40.42 9.50 38.71
CA VAL A 332 -39.80 10.46 39.63
C VAL A 332 -38.66 11.16 38.91
N LEU A 333 -38.69 12.50 38.91
CA LEU A 333 -37.68 13.31 38.23
C LEU A 333 -36.63 13.81 39.22
N ILE A 334 -35.37 13.73 38.82
CA ILE A 334 -34.24 14.19 39.62
C ILE A 334 -33.48 15.24 38.80
N SER A 335 -33.08 16.34 39.41
CA SER A 335 -32.21 17.32 38.74
C SER A 335 -31.31 18.02 39.75
N SER A 336 -30.15 18.49 39.28
CA SER A 336 -29.29 19.40 40.06
C SER A 336 -29.85 20.81 40.15
N ARG A 337 -30.87 21.14 39.34
CA ARG A 337 -31.58 22.42 39.36
C ARG A 337 -33.02 22.21 39.83
N ARG A 338 -33.65 23.26 40.36
CA ARG A 338 -35.06 23.21 40.74
C ARG A 338 -35.94 23.10 39.50
N PHE A 339 -36.92 22.20 39.57
CA PHE A 339 -37.94 22.09 38.53
C PHE A 339 -38.89 23.29 38.56
N PRO A 340 -39.35 23.79 37.39
CA PRO A 340 -40.41 24.78 37.35
C PRO A 340 -41.69 24.30 38.03
N LYS A 341 -42.45 25.22 38.63
CA LYS A 341 -43.67 24.91 39.40
C LYS A 341 -44.68 24.05 38.63
N GLN A 342 -44.76 24.25 37.31
CA GLN A 342 -45.63 23.50 36.41
C GLN A 342 -45.32 21.99 36.40
N VAL A 343 -44.04 21.63 36.54
CA VAL A 343 -43.59 20.23 36.58
C VAL A 343 -43.71 19.68 38.01
N SER A 344 -43.26 20.44 39.00
CA SER A 344 -43.29 20.01 40.41
C SER A 344 -44.71 19.92 40.99
N SER A 345 -45.73 20.49 40.33
CA SER A 345 -47.13 20.32 40.73
C SER A 345 -47.77 19.04 40.19
N GLU A 346 -47.19 18.44 39.16
CA GLU A 346 -47.75 17.28 38.46
C GLU A 346 -46.96 15.99 38.66
N LEU A 347 -45.69 16.11 39.04
CA LEU A 347 -44.74 15.01 39.18
C LEU A 347 -43.93 15.15 40.47
N VAL A 348 -43.54 14.00 41.03
CA VAL A 348 -42.60 13.95 42.15
C VAL A 348 -41.22 14.35 41.64
N THR A 349 -40.66 15.41 42.23
CA THR A 349 -39.34 15.95 41.87
C THR A 349 -38.39 15.89 43.06
N LEU A 350 -37.13 15.52 42.82
CA LEU A 350 -36.08 15.42 43.83
C LEU A 350 -34.87 16.27 43.41
N GLU A 351 -34.21 16.89 44.40
CA GLU A 351 -32.95 17.60 44.18
C GLU A 351 -31.76 16.62 44.28
N ALA A 352 -30.90 16.61 43.26
CA ALA A 352 -29.80 15.64 43.15
C ALA A 352 -28.76 15.74 44.27
N GLY A 353 -28.59 16.92 44.86
CA GLY A 353 -27.58 17.19 45.89
C GLY A 353 -27.73 16.34 47.16
N ALA A 354 -28.96 15.94 47.50
CA ALA A 354 -29.24 15.11 48.68
C ALA A 354 -29.07 13.60 48.44
N LEU A 355 -28.95 13.17 47.18
CA LEU A 355 -29.07 11.76 46.78
C LEU A 355 -27.73 11.06 46.55
N GLY A 356 -26.60 11.78 46.61
CA GLY A 356 -25.26 11.20 46.46
C GLY A 356 -25.04 10.49 45.11
N LEU A 357 -25.65 11.01 44.04
CA LEU A 357 -25.61 10.39 42.71
C LEU A 357 -24.21 10.42 42.10
N LYS A 358 -23.83 9.33 41.42
CA LYS A 358 -22.61 9.25 40.61
C LYS A 358 -22.97 9.31 39.11
N ASP A 359 -22.26 10.14 38.35
CA ASP A 359 -22.44 10.28 36.90
C ASP A 359 -21.59 9.25 36.15
N LEU A 360 -22.18 8.56 35.18
CA LEU A 360 -21.54 7.57 34.30
C LEU A 360 -21.74 7.92 32.82
N GLY A 361 -22.07 9.18 32.52
CA GLY A 361 -22.30 9.68 31.18
C GLY A 361 -23.78 9.63 30.80
N THR A 362 -24.24 8.49 30.27
CA THR A 362 -25.63 8.34 29.78
C THR A 362 -26.65 8.00 30.87
N PHE A 363 -26.17 7.64 32.06
CA PHE A 363 -27.00 7.35 33.23
C PHE A 363 -26.27 7.77 34.49
N MET A 364 -27.06 7.99 35.55
CA MET A 364 -26.57 8.17 36.91
C MET A 364 -26.84 6.90 37.72
N THR A 365 -26.11 6.74 38.82
CA THR A 365 -26.39 5.69 39.80
C THR A 365 -26.45 6.26 41.21
N GLY A 366 -27.31 5.69 42.05
CA GLY A 366 -27.47 6.08 43.44
C GLY A 366 -27.87 4.88 44.30
N ASP A 367 -27.77 5.06 45.62
CA ASP A 367 -28.22 4.07 46.59
C ASP A 367 -29.73 3.90 46.51
N ARG A 368 -30.17 2.67 46.31
CA ARG A 368 -31.58 2.32 46.10
C ARG A 368 -32.47 2.67 47.28
N ASP A 369 -31.98 2.50 48.50
CA ASP A 369 -32.75 2.72 49.72
C ASP A 369 -32.85 4.22 50.04
N VAL A 370 -31.82 4.99 49.71
CA VAL A 370 -31.88 6.47 49.78
C VAL A 370 -32.91 7.01 48.79
N LEU A 371 -32.87 6.56 47.52
CA LEU A 371 -33.80 7.00 46.47
C LEU A 371 -35.26 6.70 46.79
N LYS A 372 -35.54 5.49 47.30
CA LYS A 372 -36.90 5.11 47.71
C LYS A 372 -37.40 5.95 48.89
N ARG A 373 -36.59 6.10 49.95
CA ARG A 373 -36.96 6.88 51.14
C ARG A 373 -37.29 8.32 50.80
N GLU A 374 -36.49 8.96 49.96
CA GLU A 374 -36.70 10.37 49.61
C GLU A 374 -37.95 10.56 48.73
N ALA A 375 -38.17 9.65 47.78
CA ALA A 375 -39.36 9.67 46.93
C ALA A 375 -40.66 9.42 47.70
N ASP A 376 -40.64 8.48 48.65
CA ASP A 376 -41.81 8.14 49.46
C ASP A 376 -42.12 9.24 50.50
N SER A 377 -41.08 9.88 51.04
CA SER A 377 -41.22 11.04 51.94
C SER A 377 -41.86 12.24 51.24
N HIS A 378 -41.43 12.54 50.01
CA HIS A 378 -42.03 13.60 49.19
C HIS A 378 -43.49 13.32 48.85
N ARG A 379 -43.85 12.07 48.52
CA ARG A 379 -45.24 11.66 48.29
C ARG A 379 -46.12 11.79 49.54
N ALA A 380 -45.60 11.46 50.72
CA ALA A 380 -46.33 11.60 51.97
C ALA A 380 -46.61 13.09 52.30
N LEU A 381 -45.62 13.95 52.08
CA LEU A 381 -45.75 15.41 52.23
C LEU A 381 -46.78 16.01 51.27
N GLU A 382 -46.78 15.58 50.00
CA GLU A 382 -47.78 16.04 49.01
C GLU A 382 -49.22 15.66 49.40
N ARG A 383 -49.44 14.43 49.88
CA ARG A 383 -50.77 13.98 50.33
C ARG A 383 -51.29 14.81 51.50
N ILE A 384 -50.43 15.07 52.50
CA ILE A 384 -50.79 15.87 53.67
C ILE A 384 -51.13 17.31 53.26
N LEU A 385 -50.37 17.90 52.33
CA LEU A 385 -50.64 19.25 51.80
C LEU A 385 -51.93 19.33 50.98
N GLU A 386 -52.26 18.28 50.22
CA GLU A 386 -53.54 18.20 49.50
C GLU A 386 -54.74 18.06 50.44
N GLU A 387 -54.63 17.22 51.48
CA GLU A 387 -55.66 17.07 52.51
C GLU A 387 -55.88 18.40 53.24
N TYR A 388 -54.80 19.09 53.64
CA TYR A 388 -54.90 20.39 54.31
C TYR A 388 -55.54 21.47 53.43
N LYS A 389 -55.25 21.48 52.11
CA LYS A 389 -55.92 22.39 51.15
C LYS A 389 -57.40 22.05 50.97
N ARG A 390 -57.76 20.77 50.92
CA ARG A 390 -59.16 20.32 50.81
C ARG A 390 -59.95 20.65 52.07
N GLU A 391 -59.36 20.49 53.25
CA GLU A 391 -60.00 20.88 54.51
C GLU A 391 -60.19 22.40 54.63
N ARG A 392 -59.22 23.19 54.13
CA ARG A 392 -59.33 24.65 54.13
C ARG A 392 -60.39 25.17 53.15
N ASN A 393 -60.53 24.53 51.99
CA ASN A 393 -61.59 24.85 51.01
C ASN A 393 -62.98 24.34 51.41
N LYS A 394 -63.09 23.42 52.37
CA LYS A 394 -64.37 23.00 52.98
C LYS A 394 -64.84 23.91 54.12
N LYS A 395 -63.98 24.83 54.60
CA LYS A 395 -64.26 25.78 55.69
C LYS A 395 -64.48 27.23 55.21
N GLN A 396 -64.52 27.46 53.89
CA GLN A 396 -65.10 28.64 53.25
C GLN A 396 -66.41 28.22 52.60
#